data_AF-A0A381KKQ2-F1
#
_entry.id   AF-A0A381KKQ2-F1
#
_cell.length_a   1.000
_cell.length_b   1.000
_cell.length_c   1.000
_cell.angle_alpha   90.00
_cell.angle_beta   90.00
_cell.angle_gamma   90.00
#
_symmetry.space_group_name_H-M   'P 1'
#
loop_
_entity.id
_entity.type
_entity.pdbx_description
1 polymer ?
#
loop_
_entity_poly.entity_id
_entity_poly.type
_entity_poly.pdbx_seq_one_letter_code
_entity_poly.pdbx_strand_id
1 'polypeptide(L)'
;MAALNLGNKIVDNFYHLAITCNPEGELAKMTKNDENNYLLLMPSKSNDEGFAMTGSFSCMMLSAMLIFDSLEDDVEKSYINAIIEMGRNVIDRKDEIHELINKDFDRVVYLGSGGLGGLTQEAQLKLLETYSRKKYLQCMILPMGFRHGPKSFIDENTLVFEFVSNCLYTRKI
;
A
#
# COMPACT_ATOMS: atom_id res chain seq x y z
N MET A 1 5.28 13.30 14.24
CA MET A 1 4.79 13.98 15.46
C MET A 1 4.35 15.42 15.23
N ALA A 2 4.98 16.16 14.29
CA ALA A 2 4.57 17.53 13.97
C ALA A 2 3.07 17.67 13.61
N ALA A 3 2.49 16.71 12.87
CA ALA A 3 1.07 16.74 12.52
C ALA A 3 0.15 16.66 13.76
N LEU A 4 0.42 15.75 14.69
CA LEU A 4 -0.33 15.60 15.94
C LEU A 4 -0.23 16.88 16.80
N ASN A 5 1.00 17.36 16.99
CA ASN A 5 1.26 18.60 17.75
C ASN A 5 0.60 19.83 17.12
N LEU A 6 0.57 19.91 15.79
CA LEU A 6 -0.05 21.03 15.10
C LEU A 6 -1.57 20.97 15.23
N GLY A 7 -2.19 19.81 15.02
CA GLY A 7 -3.63 19.66 15.14
C GLY A 7 -4.14 19.97 16.55
N ASN A 8 -3.45 19.49 17.60
CA ASN A 8 -3.75 19.84 19.00
C ASN A 8 -3.67 21.34 19.29
N LYS A 9 -2.92 22.11 18.49
CA LYS A 9 -2.78 23.56 18.67
C LYS A 9 -3.86 24.36 17.94
N ILE A 10 -4.41 23.84 16.85
CA ILE A 10 -5.24 24.62 15.92
C ILE A 10 -6.69 24.14 15.84
N VAL A 11 -7.00 22.96 16.39
CA VAL A 11 -8.34 22.36 16.35
C VAL A 11 -8.87 22.25 17.78
N ASP A 12 -10.00 22.89 18.06
CA ASP A 12 -10.59 22.93 19.41
C ASP A 12 -11.05 21.54 19.90
N ASN A 13 -11.64 20.74 19.01
CA ASN A 13 -12.08 19.38 19.29
C ASN A 13 -11.35 18.41 18.37
N PHE A 14 -10.24 17.87 18.85
CA PHE A 14 -9.34 17.06 18.05
C PHE A 14 -9.20 15.66 18.63
N TYR A 15 -9.55 14.66 17.83
CA TYR A 15 -9.49 13.25 18.18
C TYR A 15 -8.54 12.52 17.25
N HIS A 16 -7.82 11.54 17.79
CA HIS A 16 -6.86 10.76 17.02
C HIS A 16 -7.14 9.27 17.09
N LEU A 17 -7.00 8.60 15.95
CA LEU A 17 -6.80 7.17 15.86
C LEU A 17 -5.37 6.91 15.39
N ALA A 18 -4.50 6.48 16.30
CA ALA A 18 -3.11 6.17 16.00
C ALA A 18 -2.96 4.68 15.68
N ILE A 19 -2.79 4.37 14.40
CA ILE A 19 -2.50 3.01 13.91
C ILE A 19 -0.98 2.91 13.74
N THR A 20 -0.32 2.04 14.50
CA THR A 20 1.15 1.92 14.47
C THR A 20 1.63 0.51 14.84
N CYS A 21 2.79 0.12 14.30
CA CYS A 21 3.42 -1.17 14.58
C CYS A 21 4.41 -1.13 15.75
N ASN A 22 4.96 0.05 16.07
CA ASN A 22 6.02 0.18 17.08
C ASN A 22 5.45 0.70 18.41
N PRO A 23 5.33 -0.15 19.46
CA PRO A 23 4.82 0.27 20.77
C PRO A 23 5.76 1.24 21.50
N GLU A 24 7.05 1.22 21.18
CA GLU A 24 8.06 2.12 21.74
C GLU A 24 8.28 3.38 20.89
N GLY A 25 7.57 3.48 19.75
CA GLY A 25 7.64 4.62 18.86
C GLY A 25 7.01 5.87 19.47
N GLU A 26 7.50 7.04 19.07
CA GLU A 26 7.01 8.33 19.57
C GLU A 26 5.50 8.50 19.36
N LEU A 27 4.93 7.98 18.27
CA LEU A 27 3.49 8.02 18.03
C LEU A 27 2.73 7.28 19.15
N ALA A 28 3.11 6.04 19.41
CA ALA A 28 2.47 5.20 20.43
C ALA A 28 2.59 5.82 21.82
N LYS A 29 3.78 6.36 22.16
CA LYS A 29 4.01 7.05 23.43
C LYS A 29 3.15 8.30 23.60
N MET A 30 3.05 9.12 22.56
CA MET A 30 2.29 10.38 22.60
C MET A 30 0.78 10.17 22.67
N THR A 31 0.27 9.06 22.12
CA THR A 31 -1.18 8.80 22.07
C THR A 31 -1.65 7.84 23.16
N LYS A 32 -0.74 7.38 24.03
CA LYS A 32 -1.07 6.46 25.12
C LYS A 32 -1.73 7.21 26.27
N ASN A 33 -2.85 6.68 26.78
CA ASN A 33 -3.57 7.20 27.95
C ASN A 33 -4.07 8.65 27.80
N ASP A 34 -4.43 9.08 26.58
CA ASP A 34 -5.05 10.36 26.31
C ASP A 34 -6.51 10.13 25.92
N GLU A 35 -7.45 10.81 26.55
CA GLU A 35 -8.90 10.63 26.37
C GLU A 35 -9.36 10.95 24.94
N ASN A 36 -8.64 11.81 24.23
CA ASN A 36 -8.95 12.15 22.84
C ASN A 36 -8.21 11.26 21.83
N ASN A 37 -7.39 10.32 22.29
CA ASN A 37 -6.59 9.46 21.44
C ASN A 37 -6.92 7.98 21.65
N TYR A 38 -7.14 7.29 20.54
CA TYR A 38 -7.21 5.84 20.51
C TYR A 38 -5.93 5.28 19.88
N LEU A 39 -5.13 4.56 20.66
CA LEU A 39 -3.95 3.85 20.18
C LEU A 39 -4.32 2.43 19.74
N LEU A 40 -4.22 2.16 18.44
CA LEU A 40 -4.34 0.83 17.87
C LEU A 40 -2.98 0.28 17.47
N LEU A 41 -2.45 -0.62 18.31
CA LEU A 41 -1.19 -1.32 18.02
C LEU A 41 -1.43 -2.50 17.09
N MET A 42 -0.63 -2.58 16.03
CA MET A 42 -0.61 -3.73 15.14
C MET A 42 0.11 -4.93 15.80
N PRO A 43 -0.11 -6.17 15.30
CA PRO A 43 0.63 -7.33 15.78
C PRO A 43 2.14 -7.11 15.70
N SER A 44 2.89 -7.59 16.71
CA SER A 44 4.34 -7.33 16.81
C SER A 44 5.13 -7.74 15.56
N LYS A 45 4.71 -8.80 14.87
CA LYS A 45 5.32 -9.27 13.62
C LYS A 45 5.17 -8.31 12.43
N SER A 46 4.30 -7.31 12.53
CA SER A 46 4.14 -6.27 11.51
C SER A 46 5.12 -5.11 11.67
N ASN A 47 5.86 -5.03 12.78
CA ASN A 47 6.96 -4.09 12.93
C ASN A 47 8.14 -4.58 12.09
N ASP A 48 8.19 -4.18 10.82
CA ASP A 48 9.22 -4.63 9.89
C ASP A 48 10.61 -4.17 10.35
N GLU A 49 11.54 -5.12 10.48
CA GLU A 49 12.96 -4.83 10.75
C GLU A 49 13.74 -4.49 9.46
N GLY A 50 13.14 -4.77 8.30
CA GLY A 50 13.69 -4.41 6.99
C GLY A 50 13.54 -2.93 6.69
N PHE A 51 14.41 -2.40 5.83
CA PHE A 51 14.33 -0.99 5.40
C PHE A 51 12.99 -0.66 4.74
N ALA A 52 12.52 -1.55 3.85
CA ALA A 52 11.26 -1.39 3.16
C ALA A 52 10.11 -1.96 3.99
N MET A 53 9.10 -1.13 4.25
CA MET A 53 7.85 -1.56 4.88
C MET A 53 7.12 -2.59 4.02
N THR A 54 6.64 -3.70 4.62
CA THR A 54 5.86 -4.75 3.95
C THR A 54 4.68 -5.21 4.82
N GLY A 55 4.96 -5.92 5.92
CA GLY A 55 3.95 -6.37 6.88
C GLY A 55 3.28 -5.20 7.58
N SER A 56 4.03 -4.15 7.89
CA SER A 56 3.50 -2.91 8.48
C SER A 56 2.47 -2.24 7.56
N PHE A 57 2.82 -2.01 6.29
CA PHE A 57 1.95 -1.35 5.31
C PHE A 57 0.62 -2.09 5.15
N SER A 58 0.68 -3.38 4.84
CA SER A 58 -0.51 -4.19 4.60
C SER A 58 -1.38 -4.36 5.84
N CYS A 59 -0.77 -4.54 7.01
CA CYS A 59 -1.51 -4.67 8.28
C CYS A 59 -2.24 -3.37 8.64
N MET A 60 -1.56 -2.23 8.58
CA MET A 60 -2.18 -0.93 8.89
C MET A 60 -3.27 -0.58 7.89
N MET A 61 -3.06 -0.85 6.60
CA MET A 61 -4.07 -0.64 5.56
C MET A 61 -5.33 -1.49 5.82
N LEU A 62 -5.16 -2.79 6.11
CA LEU A 62 -6.29 -3.67 6.42
C LEU A 62 -7.02 -3.21 7.68
N SER A 63 -6.30 -2.88 8.75
CA SER A 63 -6.91 -2.37 9.98
C SER A 63 -7.70 -1.09 9.75
N ALA A 64 -7.16 -0.14 8.98
CA ALA A 64 -7.89 1.08 8.64
C ALA A 64 -9.16 0.79 7.83
N MET A 65 -9.13 -0.17 6.90
CA MET A 65 -10.32 -0.58 6.17
C MET A 65 -11.39 -1.17 7.10
N LEU A 66 -11.01 -2.13 7.96
CA LEU A 66 -11.96 -2.79 8.86
C LEU A 66 -12.58 -1.84 9.91
N ILE A 67 -11.86 -0.82 10.35
CA ILE A 67 -12.39 0.15 11.32
C ILE A 67 -13.49 1.03 10.72
N PHE A 68 -13.38 1.34 9.42
CA PHE A 68 -14.22 2.33 8.75
C PHE A 68 -15.15 1.74 7.69
N ASP A 69 -15.15 0.42 7.51
CA ASP A 69 -16.13 -0.20 6.64
C ASP A 69 -17.51 -0.26 7.30
N SER A 70 -18.50 -0.62 6.48
CA SER A 70 -19.89 -0.79 6.91
C SER A 70 -20.42 -2.13 6.42
N LEU A 71 -19.55 -3.12 6.30
CA LEU A 71 -19.90 -4.45 5.82
C LEU A 71 -20.56 -5.24 6.94
N GLU A 72 -21.40 -6.20 6.57
CA GLU A 72 -21.88 -7.20 7.51
C GLU A 72 -20.74 -8.17 7.86
N ASP A 73 -20.65 -8.62 9.12
CA ASP A 73 -19.59 -9.49 9.63
C ASP A 73 -19.27 -10.69 8.73
N ASP A 74 -20.29 -11.34 8.17
CA ASP A 74 -20.11 -12.52 7.32
C ASP A 74 -19.50 -12.17 5.97
N VAL A 75 -19.84 -11.00 5.42
CA VAL A 75 -19.25 -10.46 4.19
C VAL A 75 -17.80 -10.05 4.46
N GLU A 76 -17.54 -9.33 5.54
CA GLU A 76 -16.19 -8.93 5.97
C GLU A 76 -15.28 -10.16 6.12
N LYS A 77 -15.71 -11.18 6.87
CA LYS A 77 -14.96 -12.44 7.03
C LYS A 77 -14.68 -13.13 5.70
N SER A 78 -15.65 -13.12 4.77
CA SER A 78 -15.45 -13.73 3.46
C SER A 78 -14.34 -13.03 2.66
N TYR A 79 -14.26 -11.69 2.72
CA TYR A 79 -13.19 -10.94 2.09
C TYR A 79 -11.85 -11.15 2.78
N ILE A 80 -11.80 -11.17 4.11
CA ILE A 80 -10.56 -11.46 4.84
C ILE A 80 -10.01 -12.85 4.46
N ASN A 81 -10.87 -13.87 4.42
CA ASN A 81 -10.47 -15.22 4.02
C ASN A 81 -9.92 -15.26 2.59
N ALA A 82 -10.59 -14.58 1.66
CA ALA A 82 -10.12 -14.47 0.28
C ALA A 82 -8.76 -13.74 0.18
N ILE A 83 -8.56 -12.66 0.94
CA ILE A 83 -7.30 -11.92 1.00
C ILE A 83 -6.16 -12.81 1.52
N ILE A 84 -6.41 -13.59 2.58
CA ILE A 84 -5.43 -14.52 3.15
C ILE A 84 -5.05 -15.59 2.11
N GLU A 85 -6.03 -16.17 1.43
CA GLU A 85 -5.80 -17.18 0.39
C GLU A 85 -4.99 -16.62 -0.78
N MET A 86 -5.39 -15.45 -1.31
CA MET A 86 -4.66 -14.79 -2.39
C MET A 86 -3.23 -14.43 -1.97
N GLY A 87 -3.02 -13.95 -0.75
CA GLY A 87 -1.70 -13.64 -0.22
C GLY A 87 -0.79 -14.88 -0.17
N ARG A 88 -1.32 -16.02 0.29
CA ARG A 88 -0.58 -17.30 0.28
C ARG A 88 -0.27 -17.74 -1.16
N ASN A 89 -1.25 -17.65 -2.05
CA ASN A 89 -1.07 -18.03 -3.45
C ASN A 89 0.06 -17.24 -4.13
N VAL A 90 0.17 -15.94 -3.87
CA VAL A 90 1.27 -15.12 -4.42
C VAL A 90 2.64 -15.58 -3.90
N ILE A 91 2.73 -15.94 -2.60
CA ILE A 91 3.98 -16.45 -2.00
C ILE A 91 4.36 -17.81 -2.61
N ASP A 92 3.38 -18.69 -2.81
CA ASP A 92 3.60 -20.02 -3.39
C ASP A 92 4.07 -19.94 -4.85
N ARG A 93 3.73 -18.86 -5.55
CA ARG A 93 4.09 -18.60 -6.96
C ARG A 93 5.39 -17.80 -7.12
N LYS A 94 6.23 -17.72 -6.07
CA LYS A 94 7.50 -16.97 -6.10
C LYS A 94 8.39 -17.33 -7.29
N ASP A 95 8.40 -18.59 -7.72
CA ASP A 95 9.30 -19.06 -8.79
C ASP A 95 8.84 -18.53 -10.15
N GLU A 96 7.52 -18.50 -10.41
CA GLU A 96 6.95 -17.84 -11.60
C GLU A 96 7.26 -16.34 -11.62
N ILE A 97 7.18 -15.67 -10.45
CA ILE A 97 7.53 -14.26 -10.32
C ILE A 97 9.02 -14.05 -10.60
N HIS A 98 9.89 -14.94 -10.10
CA HIS A 98 11.31 -14.91 -10.38
C HIS A 98 11.63 -15.04 -11.87
N GLU A 99 10.93 -15.91 -12.60
CA GLU A 99 11.09 -16.03 -14.05
C GLU A 99 10.72 -14.74 -14.79
N LEU A 100 9.67 -14.05 -14.36
CA LEU A 100 9.26 -12.77 -14.96
C LEU A 100 10.28 -11.65 -14.73
N ILE A 101 10.80 -11.52 -13.50
CA ILE A 101 11.73 -10.44 -13.15
C ILE A 101 13.18 -10.68 -13.62
N ASN A 102 13.51 -11.92 -14.02
CA ASN A 102 14.82 -12.26 -14.59
C ASN A 102 14.95 -11.88 -16.07
N LYS A 103 13.87 -11.39 -16.70
CA LYS A 103 13.93 -10.83 -18.06
C LYS A 103 14.68 -9.50 -18.08
N ASP A 104 15.24 -9.15 -19.24
CA ASP A 104 15.87 -7.85 -19.42
C ASP A 104 14.82 -6.76 -19.62
N PHE A 105 14.82 -5.78 -18.71
CA PHE A 105 14.08 -4.53 -18.78
C PHE A 105 14.85 -3.46 -18.01
N ASP A 106 14.66 -2.20 -18.38
CA ASP A 106 15.24 -1.05 -17.68
C ASP A 106 14.18 0.00 -17.28
N ARG A 107 12.91 -0.23 -17.65
CA ARG A 107 11.76 0.57 -17.21
C ARG A 107 10.66 -0.28 -16.61
N VAL A 108 10.00 0.26 -15.59
CA VAL A 108 8.82 -0.35 -14.98
C VAL A 108 7.70 0.68 -14.91
N VAL A 109 6.51 0.30 -15.36
CA VAL A 109 5.30 1.12 -15.27
C VAL A 109 4.27 0.41 -14.41
N TYR A 110 3.71 1.11 -13.42
CA TYR A 110 2.59 0.63 -12.62
C TYR A 110 1.34 1.46 -12.94
N LEU A 111 0.25 0.80 -13.33
CA LEU A 111 -1.03 1.42 -13.68
C LEU A 111 -2.12 0.91 -12.75
N GLY A 112 -2.94 1.82 -12.22
CA GLY A 112 -4.03 1.46 -11.32
C GLY A 112 -5.09 2.55 -11.28
N SER A 113 -6.36 2.15 -11.31
CA SER A 113 -7.50 3.07 -11.26
C SER A 113 -8.06 3.21 -9.85
N GLY A 114 -8.50 4.42 -9.48
CA GLY A 114 -9.12 4.69 -8.17
C GLY A 114 -8.17 4.35 -7.01
N GLY A 115 -8.66 3.63 -6.01
CA GLY A 115 -7.84 3.19 -4.87
C GLY A 115 -6.62 2.35 -5.25
N LEU A 116 -6.65 1.66 -6.40
CA LEU A 116 -5.50 0.90 -6.90
C LEU A 116 -4.33 1.80 -7.30
N GLY A 117 -4.58 3.08 -7.60
CA GLY A 117 -3.52 4.07 -7.85
C GLY A 117 -2.62 4.29 -6.62
N GLY A 118 -3.19 4.26 -5.41
CA GLY A 118 -2.41 4.30 -4.17
C GLY A 118 -1.55 3.04 -3.98
N LEU A 119 -2.05 1.86 -4.39
CA LEU A 119 -1.25 0.64 -4.37
C LEU A 119 -0.11 0.68 -5.38
N THR A 120 -0.32 1.30 -6.55
CA THR A 120 0.77 1.47 -7.53
C THR A 120 1.85 2.42 -7.05
N GLN A 121 1.51 3.41 -6.20
CA GLN A 121 2.50 4.27 -5.52
C GLN A 121 3.42 3.44 -4.63
N GLU A 122 2.85 2.59 -3.79
CA GLU A 122 3.64 1.75 -2.90
C GLU A 122 4.49 0.74 -3.68
N ALA A 123 3.93 0.08 -4.70
CA ALA A 123 4.68 -0.87 -5.54
C ALA A 123 5.91 -0.23 -6.21
N GLN A 124 5.74 0.97 -6.76
CA GLN A 124 6.83 1.76 -7.33
C GLN A 124 7.87 2.12 -6.24
N LEU A 125 7.41 2.55 -5.07
CA LEU A 125 8.30 2.93 -3.97
C LEU A 125 9.14 1.74 -3.50
N LYS A 126 8.55 0.53 -3.37
CA LYS A 126 9.30 -0.68 -3.00
C LYS A 126 10.40 -1.03 -3.99
N LEU A 127 10.11 -0.88 -5.29
CA LEU A 127 11.12 -1.07 -6.34
C LEU A 127 12.26 -0.06 -6.18
N LEU A 128 11.92 1.22 -5.96
CA LEU A 128 12.91 2.29 -5.76
C LEU A 128 13.79 2.06 -4.52
N GLU A 129 13.19 1.68 -3.38
CA GLU A 129 13.89 1.48 -2.11
C GLU A 129 14.82 0.26 -2.14
N THR A 130 14.34 -0.86 -2.70
CA THR A 130 15.01 -2.16 -2.58
C THR A 130 16.04 -2.40 -3.69
N TYR A 131 15.87 -1.78 -4.86
CA TYR A 131 16.75 -1.97 -6.02
C TYR A 131 17.61 -0.74 -6.30
N SER A 132 18.47 -0.38 -5.34
CA SER A 132 19.33 0.81 -5.43
C SER A 132 20.47 0.69 -6.47
N ARG A 133 20.68 -0.50 -7.06
CA ARG A 133 21.80 -0.78 -7.98
C ARG A 133 21.45 -0.75 -9.47
N LYS A 134 20.19 -0.95 -9.84
CA LYS A 134 19.69 -0.77 -11.21
C LYS A 134 18.75 0.42 -11.19
N LYS A 135 19.12 1.50 -11.88
CA LYS A 135 18.25 2.68 -12.02
C LYS A 135 17.13 2.33 -13.02
N TYR A 136 16.08 1.68 -12.53
CA TYR A 136 14.86 1.54 -13.31
C TYR A 136 14.24 2.93 -13.48
N LEU A 137 13.92 3.31 -14.72
CA LEU A 137 13.02 4.42 -14.94
C LEU A 137 11.63 3.95 -14.50
N GLN A 138 10.91 4.77 -13.74
CA GLN A 138 9.60 4.40 -13.20
C GLN A 138 8.53 5.44 -13.50
N CYS A 139 7.34 4.97 -13.87
CA CYS A 139 6.17 5.81 -14.13
C CYS A 139 4.93 5.18 -13.47
N MET A 140 4.15 5.98 -12.77
CA MET A 140 2.88 5.54 -12.17
C MET A 140 1.82 6.61 -12.36
N ILE A 141 0.75 6.21 -13.04
CA ILE A 141 -0.32 7.10 -13.52
C ILE A 141 -1.61 6.28 -13.63
N LEU A 142 -2.75 6.95 -13.44
CA LEU A 142 -4.05 6.39 -13.76
C LEU A 142 -4.08 5.88 -15.23
N PRO A 143 -4.66 4.70 -15.53
CA PRO A 143 -4.67 4.11 -16.87
C PRO A 143 -5.11 5.08 -17.98
N MET A 144 -6.12 5.92 -17.74
CA MET A 144 -6.51 6.96 -18.72
C MET A 144 -5.49 8.07 -18.86
N GLY A 145 -4.98 8.57 -17.74
CA GLY A 145 -3.97 9.62 -17.71
C GLY A 145 -2.71 9.22 -18.48
N PHE A 146 -2.41 7.92 -18.50
CA PHE A 146 -1.26 7.38 -19.21
C PHE A 146 -1.29 7.65 -20.71
N ARG A 147 -2.49 7.74 -21.32
CA ARG A 147 -2.63 8.02 -22.76
C ARG A 147 -2.32 9.47 -23.15
N HIS A 148 -2.25 10.39 -22.19
CA HIS A 148 -2.10 11.83 -22.44
C HIS A 148 -0.64 12.30 -22.43
N GLY A 149 0.25 11.54 -23.08
CA GLY A 149 1.68 11.81 -23.13
C GLY A 149 2.54 10.72 -22.48
N PRO A 150 2.29 10.33 -21.21
CA PRO A 150 3.16 9.42 -20.48
C PRO A 150 3.39 8.05 -21.12
N LYS A 151 2.48 7.60 -22.00
CA LYS A 151 2.67 6.40 -22.82
C LYS A 151 3.95 6.45 -23.67
N SER A 152 4.49 7.64 -23.98
CA SER A 152 5.79 7.80 -24.64
C SER A 152 6.97 7.25 -23.84
N PHE A 153 6.75 6.92 -22.57
CA PHE A 153 7.73 6.27 -21.70
C PHE A 153 7.99 4.80 -22.07
N ILE A 154 7.05 4.14 -22.75
CA ILE A 154 7.16 2.72 -23.13
C ILE A 154 8.08 2.54 -24.33
N ASP A 155 8.98 1.57 -24.22
CA ASP A 155 9.75 0.97 -25.31
C ASP A 155 9.79 -0.57 -25.19
N GLU A 156 10.60 -1.23 -26.01
CA GLU A 156 10.79 -2.68 -26.01
C GLU A 156 11.35 -3.26 -24.70
N ASN A 157 11.96 -2.43 -23.85
CA ASN A 157 12.60 -2.82 -22.59
C ASN A 157 11.78 -2.37 -21.37
N THR A 158 10.48 -2.13 -21.56
CA THR A 158 9.56 -1.67 -20.51
C THR A 158 8.66 -2.80 -20.01
N LEU A 159 8.69 -3.06 -18.71
CA LEU A 159 7.74 -3.96 -18.04
C LEU A 159 6.55 -3.15 -17.50
N VAL A 160 5.33 -3.54 -17.88
CA VAL A 160 4.10 -2.86 -17.45
C VAL A 160 3.28 -3.78 -16.55
N PHE A 161 2.96 -3.29 -15.35
CA PHE A 161 2.04 -3.91 -14.41
C PHE A 161 0.75 -3.08 -14.34
N GLU A 162 -0.39 -3.74 -14.51
CA GLU A 162 -1.70 -3.11 -14.37
C GLU A 162 -2.50 -3.78 -13.25
N PHE A 163 -2.94 -2.97 -12.29
CA PHE A 163 -3.87 -3.38 -11.25
C PHE A 163 -5.30 -3.17 -11.76
N VAL A 164 -5.87 -4.24 -12.29
CA VAL A 164 -7.16 -4.22 -12.98
C VAL A 164 -8.31 -4.13 -11.98
N SER A 165 -9.22 -3.17 -12.20
CA SER A 165 -10.39 -3.00 -11.33
C SER A 165 -11.40 -4.14 -11.46
N ASN A 166 -12.04 -4.51 -10.35
CA ASN A 166 -13.19 -5.41 -10.33
C ASN A 166 -14.51 -4.73 -10.70
N CYS A 167 -14.56 -3.38 -10.73
CA CYS A 167 -15.71 -2.66 -11.24
C CYS A 167 -15.78 -2.78 -12.77
N LEU A 168 -16.87 -3.34 -13.29
CA LEU A 168 -17.05 -3.59 -14.73
C LEU A 168 -16.94 -2.33 -15.59
N TYR A 169 -17.37 -1.18 -15.06
CA TYR A 169 -17.23 0.10 -15.77
C TYR A 169 -15.76 0.52 -15.85
N THR A 170 -15.09 0.58 -14.69
CA THR A 170 -13.68 1.00 -14.59
C THR A 170 -12.73 0.05 -15.31
N ARG A 171 -13.05 -1.24 -15.39
CA ARG A 171 -12.24 -2.25 -16.09
C ARG A 171 -12.17 -2.04 -17.61
N LYS A 172 -13.17 -1.40 -18.21
CA LYS A 172 -13.23 -1.16 -19.66
C LYS A 172 -12.28 -0.04 -20.12
N ILE A 173 -11.68 0.66 -19.18
CA ILE A 173 -10.98 1.93 -19.37
C ILE A 173 -9.49 1.66 -19.42
#